data_AF-A0A3D6BC82-F1
#
_entry.id   AF-A0A3D6BC82-F1
#
_cell.length_a   1.000
_cell.length_b   1.000
_cell.length_c   1.000
_cell.angle_alpha   90.00
_cell.angle_beta   90.00
_cell.angle_gamma   90.00
#
_symmetry.space_group_name_H-M   'P 1'
#
loop_
_entity.id
_entity.type
_entity.pdbx_description
1 polymer ?
#
loop_
_entity_poly.entity_id
_entity_poly.type
_entity_poly.pdbx_seq_one_letter_code
_entity_poly.pdbx_strand_id
1 'polypeptide(L)' 'MKYKIDKTDLFINNKLHPEGSEIELTKEQTKGIEDFLIPVNHNPELTEGHPEQSEGSEIKVTQTKNKGNKK' A
#
# COMPACT_ATOMS: atom_id res chain seq x y z
N MET A 1 -12.87 12.22 8.12
CA MET A 1 -12.52 11.02 8.91
C MET A 1 -11.21 10.49 8.35
N LYS A 2 -10.26 10.09 9.20
CA LYS A 2 -8.95 9.62 8.74
C LYS A 2 -9.00 8.11 8.50
N TYR A 3 -8.51 7.68 7.35
CA TYR A 3 -8.43 6.29 6.94
C TYR A 3 -7.00 5.97 6.50
N LYS A 4 -6.57 4.74 6.73
CA LYS A 4 -5.34 4.17 6.20
C LYS A 4 -5.69 3.30 5.02
N ILE A 5 -4.99 3.48 3.91
CA ILE A 5 -5.16 2.66 2.72
C ILE A 5 -4.54 1.28 2.99
N ASP A 6 -5.30 0.24 2.68
CA ASP A 6 -4.92 -1.15 2.85
C ASP A 6 -5.03 -1.90 1.51
N LYS A 7 -4.21 -2.92 1.32
CA LYS A 7 -4.17 -3.85 0.17
C LYS A 7 -3.69 -3.30 -1.19
N THR A 8 -3.85 -2.01 -1.49
CA THR A 8 -3.52 -1.45 -2.82
C THR A 8 -3.32 0.06 -2.79
N ASP A 9 -2.69 0.61 -3.83
CA ASP A 9 -2.70 2.05 -4.08
C ASP A 9 -4.10 2.50 -4.55
N LEU A 10 -4.58 3.62 -4.02
CA LEU A 10 -5.88 4.19 -4.41
C LEU A 10 -5.71 5.56 -5.07
N PHE A 11 -6.44 5.77 -6.16
CA PHE A 11 -6.48 7.07 -6.84
C PHE A 11 -7.69 7.88 -6.37
N ILE A 12 -7.46 8.86 -5.48
CA ILE A 12 -8.50 9.62 -4.80
C ILE A 12 -8.18 11.11 -4.91
N ASN A 13 -9.19 11.96 -5.11
CA ASN A 13 -9.01 13.41 -5.30
C ASN A 13 -7.98 13.75 -6.40
N ASN A 14 -8.00 12.98 -7.48
CA ASN A 14 -7.06 13.12 -8.60
C ASN A 14 -5.57 12.93 -8.22
N LYS A 15 -5.32 12.20 -7.12
CA LYS A 15 -3.98 11.90 -6.61
C LYS A 15 -3.87 10.41 -6.30
N LEU A 16 -2.74 9.81 -6.67
CA LEU A 16 -2.41 8.45 -6.26
C LEU A 16 -1.90 8.46 -4.82
N HIS A 17 -2.53 7.68 -3.97
CA HIS A 17 -2.13 7.47 -2.59
C HIS A 17 -1.70 6.01 -2.43
N PRO A 18 -0.44 5.76 -2.03
CA PRO A 18 0.06 4.41 -1.96
C PRO A 18 -0.49 3.63 -0.75
N GLU A 19 -0.43 2.30 -0.82
CA GLU A 19 -0.76 1.42 0.31
C GLU A 19 -0.04 1.87 1.60
N GLY A 20 -0.75 1.83 2.72
CA GLY A 20 -0.24 2.22 4.02
C GLY A 20 -0.27 3.72 4.30
N SER A 21 -0.60 4.56 3.30
CA SER A 21 -0.77 6.00 3.49
C SER A 21 -2.05 6.31 4.25
N GLU A 22 -2.00 7.36 5.06
CA GLU A 22 -3.17 7.88 5.74
C GLU A 22 -3.76 9.06 4.97
N ILE A 23 -5.08 9.03 4.78
CA ILE A 23 -5.84 10.02 4.03
C ILE A 23 -7.08 10.44 4.80
N GLU A 24 -7.49 11.68 4.60
CA GLU A 24 -8.76 12.17 5.14
C GLU A 24 -9.83 12.15 4.06
N LEU A 25 -10.90 11.40 4.33
CA LEU A 25 -12.04 11.26 3.43
C LEU A 25 -13.34 11.57 4.15
N THR A 26 -14.34 11.96 3.37
CA THR A 26 -15.75 12.06 3.81
C THR A 26 -16.47 10.73 3.58
N LYS A 27 -17.59 10.50 4.27
CA LYS A 27 -18.41 9.28 4.10
C LYS A 27 -18.86 9.02 2.66
N GLU A 28 -19.03 10.08 1.87
CA GLU A 28 -19.42 9.94 0.46
C GLU A 28 -18.24 9.47 -0.40
N GLN A 29 -17.02 9.91 -0.08
CA GLN A 29 -15.82 9.50 -0.81
C GLN A 29 -15.38 8.08 -0.48
N THR A 30 -15.67 7.59 0.72
CA THR A 30 -15.36 6.20 1.09
C THR A 30 -16.29 5.21 0.40
N LYS A 31 -17.46 5.63 -0.07
CA LYS A 31 -18.49 4.74 -0.61
C LYS A 31 -17.96 3.97 -1.82
N GLY A 32 -17.89 2.64 -1.69
CA GLY A 32 -17.37 1.74 -2.74
C GLY A 32 -15.87 1.44 -2.66
N ILE A 33 -15.12 2.10 -1.77
CA ILE A 33 -13.72 1.79 -1.46
C ILE A 33 -13.50 1.45 0.02
N GLU A 34 -14.58 1.25 0.78
CA GLU A 34 -14.56 0.98 2.23
C GLU A 34 -13.74 -0.29 2.57
N ASP A 35 -13.73 -1.29 1.68
CA ASP A 35 -12.97 -2.54 1.86
C ASP A 35 -11.44 -2.35 1.79
N PHE A 36 -11.00 -1.24 1.22
CA PHE A 36 -9.59 -0.85 1.07
C PHE A 36 -9.16 0.22 2.07
N LEU A 37 -10.04 0.61 2.99
CA LEU A 37 -9.82 1.70 3.92
C LEU A 37 -10.00 1.23 5.36
N ILE A 38 -8.96 1.37 6.17
CA ILE A 38 -9.00 1.10 7.60
C ILE A 38 -9.22 2.43 8.34
N PRO A 39 -10.34 2.64 9.05
CA PRO A 39 -10.54 3.85 9.84
C PRO A 39 -9.44 3.96 10.91
N VAL A 40 -8.73 5.09 10.94
CA VAL A 40 -7.62 5.36 11.88
C VAL A 40 -8.14 5.85 13.25
N ASN A 41 -9.46 5.84 13.45
CA ASN A 41 -10.03 6.21 14.74
C ASN A 41 -9.50 5.25 15.81
N HIS A 42 -8.74 5.83 16.75
CA HIS A 42 -8.13 5.22 17.93
C HIS A 42 -9.15 4.36 18.70
N ASN A 43 -9.24 3.07 18.36
CA ASN A 43 -9.82 2.05 19.21
C ASN A 43 -8.84 0.86 19.18
N PRO A 44 -8.04 0.63 20.24
CA PRO A 44 -6.99 -0.38 20.25
C PRO A 44 -7.52 -1.83 20.44
N GLU A 45 -8.81 -2.07 20.21
CA GLU A 45 -9.42 -3.39 20.39
C GLU A 45 -10.20 -3.76 19.14
N LEU A 46 -9.55 -4.51 18.25
CA LEU A 46 -10.04 -5.74 17.62
C LEU A 46 -9.08 -6.10 16.47
N THR A 47 -8.11 -6.93 16.83
CA THR A 47 -7.47 -7.91 15.96
C THR A 47 -8.52 -8.72 15.19
N GLU A 48 -8.24 -9.04 13.91
CA GLU A 48 -8.33 -10.38 13.27
C GLU A 48 -8.80 -10.35 11.80
N GLY A 49 -7.93 -10.86 10.89
CA GLY A 49 -8.23 -11.28 9.52
C GLY A 49 -7.34 -10.66 8.42
N HIS A 50 -6.00 -10.86 8.38
CA HIS A 50 -5.26 -11.97 7.71
C HIS A 50 -5.34 -11.95 6.15
N PRO A 51 -4.28 -12.26 5.35
CA PRO A 51 -2.90 -12.67 5.63
C PRO A 51 -1.81 -11.69 5.18
N GLU A 52 -0.66 -11.84 5.84
CA GLU A 52 0.69 -11.72 5.30
C GLU A 52 0.83 -12.51 3.97
N GLN A 53 1.11 -11.85 2.83
CA GLN A 53 1.82 -12.33 1.62
C GLN A 53 1.50 -11.37 0.45
N SER A 54 2.45 -10.77 -0.27
CA SER A 54 3.75 -11.31 -0.63
C SER A 54 4.75 -10.17 -0.81
N GLU A 55 5.88 -10.26 -0.11
CA GLU A 55 7.16 -9.82 -0.66
C GLU A 55 7.24 -10.36 -2.09
N GLY A 56 7.16 -9.45 -3.05
CA GLY A 56 6.91 -9.77 -4.45
C GLY A 56 7.65 -8.84 -5.39
N SER A 57 8.88 -8.47 -5.03
CA SER A 57 10.03 -8.32 -5.93
C SER A 57 11.14 -7.54 -5.23
N GLU A 58 11.93 -8.23 -4.41
CA GLU A 58 13.36 -7.93 -4.40
C GLU A 58 13.86 -8.17 -5.84
N ILE A 59 13.91 -7.10 -6.62
CA ILE A 59 14.81 -7.04 -7.77
C ILE A 59 16.23 -7.16 -7.24
N LYS A 60 16.68 -8.40 -7.04
CA LYS A 60 18.08 -8.77 -6.91
C LYS A 60 18.73 -8.43 -8.24
N VAL A 61 19.16 -7.18 -8.39
CA VAL A 61 20.06 -6.78 -9.47
C VAL A 61 21.41 -7.43 -9.16
N THR A 62 21.56 -8.70 -9.56
CA THR A 62 22.87 -9.34 -9.59
C THR A 62 23.76 -8.54 -10.53
N GLN A 63 24.78 -7.92 -9.95
CA GLN A 63 25.93 -7.40 -10.67
C GLN A 63 26.50 -8.48 -11.59
N THR A 64 26.37 -8.32 -12.90
CA THR A 64 27.31 -8.92 -13.85
C THR A 64 28.32 -7.86 -14.23
N LYS A 65 29.37 -7.78 -13.41
CA LYS A 65 30.65 -7.14 -13.75
C LYS A 65 31.29 -7.96 -14.87
N ASN A 66 30.93 -7.71 -16.13
CA ASN A 66 31.65 -8.27 -17.26
C ASN A 66 32.98 -7.53 -17.44
N LYS A 67 33.98 -8.08 -16.76
CA LYS A 67 35.40 -7.79 -16.97
C LYS A 67 35.87 -8.67 -18.13
N GLY A 68 36.22 -8.05 -19.25
CA GLY A 68 37.09 -8.65 -20.28
C GLY A 68 36.43 -8.91 -21.63
N ASN A 69 36.79 -8.13 -22.64
CA ASN A 69 37.77 -8.67 -23.57
C ASN A 69 38.50 -7.56 -24.35
N LYS A 70 39.82 -7.61 -24.21
CA LYS A 70 40.82 -6.92 -24.99
C LYS A 70 41.06 -7.76 -26.23
N LYS A 71 40.87 -7.22 -27.43
CA LYS A 71 41.56 -7.70 -28.62
C LYS A 71 41.70 -6.56 -29.62
#